data_AF-A0A109BL09-F1
#
_entry.id   AF-A0A109BL09-F1
#
_cell.length_a   1.000
_cell.length_b   1.000
_cell.length_c   1.000
_cell.angle_alpha   90.00
_cell.angle_beta   90.00
_cell.angle_gamma   90.00
#
_symmetry.space_group_name_H-M   'P 1'
#
loop_
_entity.id
_entity.type
_entity.pdbx_description
1 polymer ?
#
loop_
_entity_poly.entity_id
_entity_poly.type
_entity_poly.pdbx_seq_one_letter_code
_entity_poly.pdbx_strand_id
1 'polypeptide(L)'
;MRADQVVWINPGIFPMSIGFCPSEKAWNRLVKSMGLATEPYPDTDARCTVFERNGQTTRCIVTVSERMDKRRDVPTMALLVHESVHVWQQARQEMREAEPSKEFEAYAVQYISQEMMDAYQATRKPKRTRRKS
;
A
#
# COMPACT_ATOMS: atom_id res chain seq x y z
N MET A 1 -11.29 2.38 9.61
CA MET A 1 -10.55 3.40 8.83
C MET A 1 -11.47 3.98 7.75
N ARG A 2 -11.14 5.14 7.16
CA ARG A 2 -11.95 5.72 6.08
C ARG A 2 -11.46 5.21 4.74
N ALA A 3 -12.36 4.69 3.90
CA ALA A 3 -12.04 4.19 2.55
C ALA A 3 -11.75 5.31 1.54
N ASP A 4 -11.81 6.58 1.95
CA ASP A 4 -11.54 7.75 1.12
C ASP A 4 -10.19 8.43 1.46
N GLN A 5 -9.33 7.76 2.23
CA GLN A 5 -7.99 8.21 2.58
C GLN A 5 -7.01 7.03 2.51
N VAL A 6 -5.75 7.32 2.19
CA VAL A 6 -4.67 6.34 2.25
C VAL A 6 -4.50 5.88 3.70
N VAL A 7 -4.35 4.58 3.88
CA VAL A 7 -3.99 3.97 5.16
C VAL A 7 -2.48 3.83 5.18
N TRP A 8 -1.82 4.65 5.99
CA TRP A 8 -0.38 4.56 6.20
C TRP A 8 -0.08 3.43 7.19
N ILE A 9 0.91 2.60 6.85
CA ILE A 9 1.39 1.56 7.76
C ILE A 9 2.48 2.14 8.66
N ASN A 10 2.79 1.47 9.77
CA ASN A 10 3.91 1.89 10.59
C ASN A 10 5.22 1.69 9.78
N PRO A 11 6.02 2.75 9.56
CA PRO A 11 7.20 2.66 8.70
C PRO A 11 8.30 1.78 9.31
N GLY A 12 8.33 1.57 10.64
CA GLY A 12 9.34 0.75 11.29
C GLY A 12 10.77 1.14 10.87
N ILE A 13 11.42 0.25 10.13
CA ILE A 13 12.80 0.42 9.63
C ILE A 13 12.89 1.04 8.24
N PHE A 14 11.78 1.21 7.52
CA PHE A 14 11.80 1.58 6.11
C PHE A 14 12.09 3.08 5.92
N PRO A 15 12.92 3.46 4.93
CA PRO A 15 13.34 4.85 4.71
C PRO A 15 12.27 5.71 4.02
N MET A 16 11.10 5.15 3.68
CA MET A 16 10.01 5.82 3.00
C MET A 16 8.67 5.61 3.72
N SER A 17 7.68 6.46 3.41
CA SER A 17 6.31 6.19 3.85
C SER A 17 5.67 5.11 2.97
N ILE A 18 5.03 4.14 3.59
CA ILE A 18 4.34 3.05 2.88
C ILE A 18 2.85 3.16 3.18
N GLY A 19 2.00 3.06 2.16
CA GLY A 19 0.57 3.22 2.33
C GLY A 19 -0.27 2.34 1.40
N PHE A 20 -1.42 1.93 1.90
CA PHE A 20 -2.47 1.28 1.11
C PHE A 20 -3.51 2.31 0.67
N CYS A 21 -3.79 2.37 -0.63
CA CYS A 21 -4.78 3.25 -1.22
C CYS A 21 -6.06 2.46 -1.56
N PRO A 22 -7.14 2.63 -0.77
CA PRO A 22 -8.35 1.81 -0.89
C PRO A 22 -9.30 2.21 -2.02
N SER A 23 -9.10 3.34 -2.68
CA SER A 23 -10.00 3.81 -3.74
C SER A 23 -9.35 4.90 -4.59
N GLU A 24 -9.90 5.11 -5.78
CA GLU A 24 -9.56 6.26 -6.64
C GLU A 24 -9.78 7.60 -5.91
N LYS A 25 -10.79 7.68 -5.04
CA LYS A 25 -11.03 8.88 -4.23
C LYS A 25 -9.89 9.14 -3.23
N ALA A 26 -9.36 8.08 -2.60
CA ALA A 26 -8.19 8.20 -1.71
C ALA A 26 -6.94 8.61 -2.50
N TRP A 27 -6.77 8.07 -3.71
CA TRP A 27 -5.69 8.42 -4.63
C TRP A 27 -5.72 9.90 -5.02
N ASN A 28 -6.85 10.36 -5.53
CA ASN A 28 -7.02 11.74 -5.99
C ASN A 28 -6.73 12.75 -4.87
N ARG A 29 -7.05 12.41 -3.62
CA ARG A 29 -6.69 13.22 -2.45
C ARG A 29 -5.20 13.20 -2.15
N LEU A 30 -4.57 12.02 -2.19
CA LEU A 30 -3.13 11.88 -1.99
C LEU A 30 -2.37 12.71 -3.03
N VAL A 31 -2.61 12.48 -4.32
CA VAL A 31 -1.85 13.14 -5.39
C VAL A 31 -2.08 14.64 -5.39
N LYS A 32 -3.31 15.11 -5.12
CA LYS A 32 -3.60 16.53 -4.90
C LYS A 32 -2.81 17.12 -3.73
N SER A 33 -2.72 16.39 -2.60
CA SER A 33 -1.95 16.85 -1.42
C SER A 33 -0.44 16.93 -1.67
N MET A 34 0.06 16.17 -2.65
CA MET A 34 1.46 16.20 -3.08
C MET A 34 1.72 17.22 -4.19
N GLY A 35 0.70 17.94 -4.67
CA GLY A 35 0.81 18.85 -5.82
C GLY A 35 0.88 18.14 -7.18
N LEU A 36 0.56 16.85 -7.23
CA LEU A 36 0.61 16.00 -8.44
C LEU A 36 -0.79 15.78 -9.02
N ALA A 37 -1.52 16.85 -9.32
CA ALA A 37 -2.94 16.76 -9.72
C ALA A 37 -3.21 15.93 -10.99
N THR A 38 -2.18 15.58 -11.75
CA THR A 38 -2.27 14.85 -13.03
C THR A 38 -1.93 13.36 -12.95
N GLU A 39 -1.51 12.85 -11.79
CA GLU A 39 -1.13 11.43 -11.67
C GLU A 39 -2.38 10.53 -11.74
N PRO A 40 -2.51 9.69 -12.79
CA PRO A 40 -3.72 8.87 -12.98
C PRO A 40 -3.82 7.76 -11.92
N TYR A 41 -5.05 7.38 -11.58
CA TYR A 41 -5.25 6.16 -10.78
C TYR A 41 -4.82 4.92 -11.58
N PRO A 42 -4.11 3.96 -10.97
CA PRO A 42 -3.70 2.73 -11.65
C PRO A 42 -4.88 1.97 -12.28
N ASP A 43 -4.68 1.45 -13.49
CA ASP A 43 -5.67 0.67 -14.26
C ASP A 43 -5.44 -0.85 -14.21
N THR A 44 -4.48 -1.29 -13.39
CA THR A 44 -4.15 -2.71 -13.15
C THR A 44 -4.90 -3.29 -11.94
N ASP A 45 -4.89 -4.61 -11.80
CA ASP A 45 -5.57 -5.30 -10.69
C ASP A 45 -4.97 -4.98 -9.31
N ALA A 46 -3.65 -4.81 -9.26
CA ALA A 46 -2.93 -4.19 -8.15
C ALA A 46 -1.71 -3.44 -8.70
N ARG A 47 -1.17 -2.51 -7.91
CA ARG A 47 0.06 -1.77 -8.25
C ARG A 47 0.70 -1.15 -7.03
N CYS A 48 2.03 -1.24 -6.96
CA CYS A 48 2.89 -0.39 -6.14
C CYS A 48 3.34 0.81 -6.98
N THR A 49 2.86 2.01 -6.63
CA THR A 49 3.34 3.26 -7.23
C THR A 49 4.37 3.92 -6.32
N VAL A 50 5.55 4.19 -6.88
CA VAL A 50 6.68 4.83 -6.20
C VAL A 50 6.64 6.33 -6.47
N PHE A 51 6.75 7.15 -5.42
CA PHE A 51 6.88 8.59 -5.52
C PHE A 51 8.27 9.03 -5.05
N GLU A 52 8.99 9.70 -5.93
CA GLU A 52 10.35 10.16 -5.68
C GLU A 52 10.44 11.68 -5.51
N ARG A 53 11.44 12.12 -4.76
CA ARG A 53 11.82 13.54 -4.65
C ARG A 53 13.34 13.62 -4.58
N ASN A 54 13.94 14.42 -5.47
CA ASN A 54 15.39 14.60 -5.54
C ASN A 54 16.16 13.26 -5.68
N GLY A 55 15.60 12.30 -6.43
CA GLY A 55 16.21 10.98 -6.64
C GLY A 55 16.16 10.03 -5.44
N GLN A 56 15.33 10.32 -4.44
CA GLN A 56 15.06 9.43 -3.30
C GLN A 56 13.58 9.07 -3.28
N THR A 57 13.28 7.81 -3.03
CA THR A 57 11.91 7.36 -2.80
C THR A 57 11.38 7.96 -1.52
N THR A 58 10.31 8.74 -1.65
CA THR A 58 9.62 9.30 -0.49
C THR A 58 8.46 8.41 -0.05
N ARG A 59 7.79 7.76 -1.00
CA ARG A 59 6.58 6.97 -0.72
C ARG A 59 6.41 5.79 -1.67
N CYS A 60 5.86 4.70 -1.14
CA CYS A 60 5.33 3.59 -1.92
C CYS A 60 3.83 3.43 -1.59
N ILE A 61 2.99 3.47 -2.62
CA ILE A 61 1.53 3.38 -2.48
C ILE A 61 1.03 2.14 -3.19
N VAL A 62 0.42 1.23 -2.44
CA VAL A 62 -0.20 0.02 -2.97
C VAL A 62 -1.68 0.27 -3.23
N THR A 63 -2.12 0.04 -4.46
CA THR A 63 -3.53 0.05 -4.87
C THR A 63 -4.00 -1.36 -5.21
N VAL A 64 -5.29 -1.63 -4.98
CA VAL A 64 -6.00 -2.81 -5.50
C VAL A 64 -7.24 -2.30 -6.23
N SER A 65 -7.52 -2.85 -7.41
CA SER A 65 -8.66 -2.43 -8.23
C SER A 65 -9.98 -2.83 -7.57
N GLU A 66 -11.03 -2.02 -7.79
CA GLU A 66 -12.38 -2.34 -7.29
C GLU A 66 -12.95 -3.63 -7.91
N ARG A 67 -12.38 -4.10 -9.03
CA ARG A 67 -12.76 -5.36 -9.67
C ARG A 67 -12.34 -6.55 -8.81
N MET A 68 -11.14 -6.49 -8.23
CA MET A 68 -10.62 -7.50 -7.31
C MET A 68 -11.32 -7.46 -5.95
N ASP A 69 -11.75 -6.28 -5.51
CA ASP A 69 -12.38 -6.10 -4.20
C ASP A 69 -13.65 -6.91 -3.93
N LYS A 70 -14.40 -7.23 -4.98
CA LYS A 70 -15.69 -7.90 -4.85
C LYS A 70 -15.57 -9.31 -4.29
N ARG A 71 -14.36 -9.88 -4.24
CA ARG A 71 -14.16 -11.29 -3.89
C ARG A 71 -13.51 -11.53 -2.54
N ARG A 72 -12.84 -10.54 -1.93
CA ARG A 72 -12.10 -10.68 -0.64
C ARG A 72 -11.41 -12.05 -0.52
N ASP A 73 -10.81 -12.50 -1.61
CA ASP A 73 -10.41 -13.88 -1.80
C ASP A 73 -8.88 -14.02 -1.75
N VAL A 74 -8.43 -15.27 -1.81
CA VAL A 74 -7.01 -15.63 -1.88
C VAL A 74 -6.28 -14.90 -3.02
N PRO A 75 -6.82 -14.77 -4.25
CA PRO A 75 -6.24 -13.94 -5.30
C PRO A 75 -5.90 -12.51 -4.88
N THR A 76 -6.81 -11.83 -4.18
CA THR A 76 -6.55 -10.46 -3.71
C THR A 76 -5.40 -10.43 -2.70
N MET A 77 -5.36 -11.40 -1.78
CA MET A 77 -4.27 -11.49 -0.79
C MET A 77 -2.93 -11.82 -1.46
N ALA A 78 -2.93 -12.66 -2.50
CA ALA A 78 -1.74 -12.98 -3.28
C ALA A 78 -1.18 -11.74 -4.01
N LEU A 79 -2.06 -10.90 -4.58
CA LEU A 79 -1.64 -9.62 -5.16
C LEU A 79 -1.04 -8.68 -4.13
N LEU A 80 -1.62 -8.59 -2.92
CA LEU A 80 -1.02 -7.77 -1.85
C LEU A 80 0.38 -8.26 -1.48
N VAL A 81 0.60 -9.58 -1.41
CA VAL A 81 1.95 -10.14 -1.19
C VAL A 81 2.90 -9.75 -2.34
N HIS A 82 2.43 -9.85 -3.59
CA HIS A 82 3.21 -9.46 -4.76
C HIS A 82 3.64 -7.99 -4.70
N GLU A 83 2.71 -7.08 -4.44
CA GLU A 83 3.03 -5.65 -4.33
C GLU A 83 3.92 -5.35 -3.11
N SER A 84 3.78 -6.08 -2.00
CA SER A 84 4.68 -5.96 -0.86
C SER A 84 6.13 -6.32 -1.19
N VAL A 85 6.36 -7.26 -2.11
CA VAL A 85 7.71 -7.54 -2.62
C VAL A 85 8.26 -6.34 -3.38
N HIS A 86 7.46 -5.65 -4.19
CA HIS A 86 7.90 -4.42 -4.87
C HIS A 86 8.20 -3.28 -3.89
N VAL A 87 7.41 -3.11 -2.84
CA VAL A 87 7.71 -2.16 -1.76
C VAL A 87 9.05 -2.49 -1.10
N TRP A 88 9.30 -3.76 -0.77
CA TRP A 88 10.57 -4.20 -0.20
C TRP A 88 11.76 -3.94 -1.14
N GLN A 89 11.62 -4.25 -2.42
CA GLN A 89 12.66 -3.98 -3.43
C GLN A 89 13.05 -2.49 -3.45
N GLN A 90 12.06 -1.59 -3.37
CA GLN A 90 12.33 -0.16 -3.29
C GLN A 90 12.99 0.24 -1.96
N ALA A 91 12.51 -0.31 -0.83
CA ALA A 91 13.10 -0.07 0.48
C ALA A 91 14.58 -0.48 0.52
N ARG A 92 14.90 -1.66 0.00
CA ARG A 92 16.26 -2.18 -0.09
C ARG A 92 17.16 -1.27 -0.92
N GLN A 93 16.68 -0.75 -2.05
CA GLN A 93 17.43 0.18 -2.88
C GLN A 93 17.77 1.48 -2.12
N GLU A 94 16.78 2.06 -1.43
CA GLU A 94 16.99 3.28 -0.62
C GLU A 94 17.91 3.05 0.58
N MET A 95 17.83 1.87 1.20
CA MET A 95 18.73 1.45 2.27
C MET A 95 20.17 1.23 1.78
N ARG A 96 20.38 1.17 0.46
CA ARG A 96 21.65 0.76 -0.18
C ARG A 96 22.11 -0.62 0.30
N GLU A 97 21.16 -1.50 0.59
CA GLU A 97 21.42 -2.85 1.07
C GLU A 97 21.56 -3.81 -0.11
N ALA A 98 22.81 -4.17 -0.42
CA ALA A 98 23.14 -4.99 -1.57
C ALA A 98 22.88 -6.48 -1.32
N GLU A 99 23.01 -6.97 -0.09
CA GLU A 99 22.90 -8.39 0.24
C GLU A 99 22.22 -8.57 1.62
N PRO A 100 20.90 -8.32 1.70
CA PRO A 100 20.17 -8.52 2.94
C PRO A 100 20.22 -9.99 3.34
N SER A 101 20.21 -10.28 4.64
CA SER A 101 20.09 -11.66 5.10
C SER A 101 18.74 -12.25 4.66
N LYS A 102 18.70 -13.56 4.43
CA LYS A 102 17.47 -14.27 4.02
C LYS A 102 16.33 -14.07 5.03
N GLU A 103 16.65 -14.07 6.32
CA GLU A 103 15.68 -13.82 7.39
C GLU A 103 15.18 -12.38 7.36
N PHE A 104 16.08 -11.41 7.15
CA PHE A 104 15.71 -10.00 7.10
C PHE A 104 14.72 -9.73 5.97
N GLU A 105 15.01 -10.23 4.77
CA GLU A 105 14.11 -10.13 3.62
C GLU A 105 12.76 -10.82 3.87
N ALA A 106 12.78 -12.04 4.42
CA ALA A 106 11.55 -12.77 4.74
C ALA A 106 10.66 -11.99 5.72
N TYR A 107 11.24 -11.46 6.80
CA TYR A 107 10.50 -10.67 7.79
C TYR A 107 10.01 -9.33 7.23
N ALA A 108 10.81 -8.67 6.39
CA ALA A 108 10.41 -7.41 5.76
C ALA A 108 9.17 -7.60 4.88
N VAL A 109 9.19 -8.60 3.98
CA VAL A 109 8.04 -8.91 3.12
C VAL A 109 6.84 -9.38 3.94
N GLN A 110 7.06 -10.20 4.97
CA GLN A 110 5.99 -10.62 5.87
C GLN A 110 5.31 -9.41 6.54
N TYR A 111 6.10 -8.50 7.12
CA TYR A 111 5.57 -7.32 7.79
C TYR A 111 4.77 -6.43 6.84
N ILE A 112 5.33 -6.09 5.67
CA ILE A 112 4.64 -5.22 4.71
C ILE A 112 3.34 -5.89 4.25
N SER A 113 3.37 -7.18 3.91
CA SER A 113 2.16 -7.91 3.47
C SER A 113 1.09 -8.00 4.56
N GLN A 114 1.46 -8.25 5.82
CA GLN A 114 0.50 -8.25 6.94
C GLN A 114 -0.18 -6.88 7.09
N GLU A 115 0.60 -5.80 7.10
CA GLU A 115 0.05 -4.44 7.21
C GLU A 115 -0.83 -4.08 6.00
N MET A 116 -0.47 -4.51 4.78
CA MET A 116 -1.30 -4.33 3.58
C MET A 116 -2.62 -5.08 3.69
N MET A 117 -2.61 -6.33 4.14
CA MET A 117 -3.82 -7.14 4.35
C MET A 117 -4.72 -6.53 5.41
N ASP A 118 -4.15 -6.03 6.51
CA ASP A 118 -4.91 -5.37 7.57
C ASP A 118 -5.53 -4.06 7.11
N ALA A 119 -4.76 -3.22 6.40
CA ALA A 119 -5.27 -1.99 5.80
C ALA A 119 -6.40 -2.26 4.78
N TYR A 120 -6.21 -3.27 3.93
CA TYR A 120 -7.22 -3.75 3.00
C TYR A 120 -8.51 -4.16 3.75
N GLN A 121 -8.40 -5.06 4.74
CA GLN A 121 -9.57 -5.51 5.49
C GLN A 121 -10.26 -4.36 6.25
N ALA A 122 -9.49 -3.46 6.87
CA ALA A 122 -10.00 -2.34 7.66
C ALA A 122 -10.76 -1.30 6.82
N THR A 123 -10.47 -1.20 5.53
CA THR A 123 -11.14 -0.29 4.59
C THR A 123 -12.33 -0.94 3.88
N ARG A 124 -12.40 -2.28 3.85
CA ARG A 124 -13.53 -3.03 3.29
C ARG A 124 -14.60 -3.41 4.32
N LYS A 125 -14.32 -3.47 5.63
CA LYS A 125 -15.34 -3.79 6.66
C LYS A 125 -16.51 -2.77 6.62
N PRO A 126 -17.79 -3.22 6.52
CA PRO A 126 -18.92 -2.31 6.57
C PRO A 126 -18.93 -1.55 7.90
N LYS A 127 -19.32 -0.28 7.88
CA LYS A 127 -19.51 0.51 9.12
C LYS A 127 -20.48 -0.27 10.01
N ARG A 128 -20.09 -0.61 11.24
CA ARG A 128 -21.05 -1.06 12.27
C ARG A 128 -22.09 0.06 12.41
N THR A 129 -23.27 -0.14 11.85
CA THR A 129 -24.43 0.69 12.13
C THR A 129 -24.70 0.58 13.63
N ARG A 130 -24.64 1.69 14.37
CA ARG A 130 -25.17 1.73 15.73
C ARG A 130 -26.64 1.33 15.62
N ARG A 131 -26.98 0.11 16.05
CA ARG A 131 -28.36 -0.23 16.42
C ARG A 131 -28.76 0.81 17.46
N LYS A 132 -29.72 1.68 17.12
CA LYS A 132 -30.43 2.47 18.12
C LYS A 132 -31.15 1.45 19.02
N SER A 133 -30.68 1.32 20.26
CA SER A 133 -31.44 0.73 21.36
C SER A 133 -32.58 1.66 21.73
#